data_AF-A0A090TAS4-F1
#
_entry.id   AF-A0A090TAS4-F1
#
_cell.length_a   1.000
_cell.length_b   1.000
_cell.length_c   1.000
_cell.angle_alpha   90.00
_cell.angle_beta   90.00
_cell.angle_gamma   90.00
#
_symmetry.space_group_name_H-M   'P 1'
#
loop_
_entity.id
_entity.type
_entity.pdbx_description
1 polymer ?
#
loop_
_entity_poly.entity_id
_entity_poly.type
_entity_poly.pdbx_seq_one_letter_code
_entity_poly.pdbx_strand_id
1 'polypeptide(L)'
;MIKNLQRVAITEQTQSLLDQQCQQLWDKFPNLVDVESNIKFHQGFGDYEVTLKATLPLQTICAVRNDRQLDEALSDVFAALHHKLTKYQDKQRAKRFWVGKLKVALGRLLPTRQSGSIKS
;
A
#
# COMPACT_ATOMS: atom_id res chain seq x y z
N MET A 1 -3.40 -28.21 22.44
CA MET A 1 -3.43 -26.83 21.92
C MET A 1 -4.15 -26.87 20.58
N ILE A 2 -5.44 -26.55 20.54
CA ILE A 2 -6.23 -26.66 19.31
C ILE A 2 -5.80 -25.53 18.38
N LYS A 3 -5.25 -25.86 17.21
CA LYS A 3 -4.94 -24.87 16.17
C LYS A 3 -6.28 -24.39 15.60
N ASN A 4 -6.85 -23.34 16.20
CA ASN A 4 -8.16 -22.78 15.81
C ASN A 4 -8.16 -22.11 14.42
N LEU A 5 -6.98 -21.90 13.84
CA LEU A 5 -6.76 -21.30 12.53
C LEU A 5 -6.29 -22.37 11.54
N GLN A 6 -7.07 -22.60 10.49
CA GLN A 6 -6.69 -23.47 9.39
C GLN A 6 -6.49 -22.68 8.10
N ARG A 7 -5.44 -23.01 7.35
CA ARG A 7 -5.23 -22.43 6.02
C ARG A 7 -6.29 -23.00 5.08
N VAL A 8 -7.00 -22.13 4.40
CA VAL A 8 -8.11 -22.53 3.52
C VAL A 8 -7.54 -22.91 2.15
N ALA A 9 -8.02 -24.02 1.58
CA ALA A 9 -7.79 -24.32 0.18
C ALA A 9 -8.65 -23.36 -0.67
N ILE A 10 -7.97 -22.51 -1.44
CA ILE A 10 -8.61 -21.47 -2.26
C ILE A 10 -9.11 -22.15 -3.56
N THR A 11 -10.34 -21.83 -3.97
CA THR A 11 -10.89 -22.31 -5.24
C THR A 11 -10.28 -21.55 -6.42
N GLU A 12 -10.33 -22.11 -7.64
CA GLU A 12 -9.84 -21.41 -8.84
C GLU A 12 -10.55 -20.07 -9.09
N GLN A 13 -11.84 -19.98 -8.73
CA GLN A 13 -12.62 -18.75 -8.83
C GLN A 13 -12.09 -17.67 -7.88
N THR A 14 -11.85 -18.03 -6.61
CA THR A 14 -11.29 -17.10 -5.62
C THR A 14 -9.85 -16.72 -5.97
N GLN A 15 -9.06 -17.64 -6.53
CA GLN A 15 -7.72 -17.32 -7.02
C GLN A 15 -7.76 -16.32 -8.18
N SER A 16 -8.66 -16.51 -9.15
CA SER A 16 -8.84 -15.56 -10.25
C SER A 16 -9.25 -14.17 -9.78
N LEU A 17 -10.12 -14.10 -8.76
CA LEU A 17 -10.51 -12.84 -8.12
C LEU A 17 -9.31 -12.17 -7.43
N LEU A 18 -8.51 -12.94 -6.69
CA LEU A 18 -7.29 -12.44 -6.05
C LEU A 18 -6.32 -11.88 -7.09
N ASP A 19 -6.09 -12.60 -8.18
CA ASP A 19 -5.17 -12.19 -9.24
C ASP A 19 -5.64 -10.89 -9.90
N GLN A 20 -6.95 -10.76 -10.18
CA GLN A 20 -7.53 -9.53 -10.73
C GLN A 20 -7.38 -8.35 -9.77
N GLN A 21 -7.67 -8.53 -8.48
CA GLN A 21 -7.55 -7.47 -7.48
C GLN A 21 -6.08 -7.08 -7.24
N CYS A 22 -5.16 -8.05 -7.23
CA CYS A 22 -3.74 -7.80 -7.20
C CYS A 22 -3.29 -6.99 -8.42
N GLN A 23 -3.68 -7.39 -9.64
CA GLN A 23 -3.33 -6.65 -10.85
C GLN A 23 -3.77 -5.17 -10.76
N GLN A 24 -5.00 -4.92 -10.29
CA GLN A 24 -5.50 -3.55 -10.10
C GLN A 24 -4.66 -2.73 -9.08
N LEU A 25 -4.13 -3.38 -8.04
CA LEU A 25 -3.21 -2.73 -7.11
C LEU A 25 -1.89 -2.38 -7.80
N TRP A 26 -1.30 -3.31 -8.55
CA TRP A 26 -0.05 -3.08 -9.28
C TRP A 26 -0.18 -1.94 -10.29
N ASP A 27 -1.28 -1.90 -11.05
CA ASP A 27 -1.54 -0.86 -12.04
C ASP A 27 -1.65 0.54 -11.38
N LYS A 28 -2.26 0.62 -10.20
CA LYS A 28 -2.52 1.89 -9.50
C LYS A 28 -1.37 2.37 -8.63
N PHE A 29 -0.55 1.45 -8.13
CA PHE A 29 0.55 1.73 -7.21
C PHE A 29 1.86 1.18 -7.80
N PRO A 30 2.48 1.87 -8.77
CA PRO A 30 3.65 1.37 -9.50
C PRO A 30 4.91 1.20 -8.65
N ASN A 31 4.90 1.70 -7.41
CA ASN A 31 6.00 1.51 -6.45
C ASN A 31 5.78 0.28 -5.55
N LEU A 32 4.75 -0.53 -5.78
CA LEU A 32 4.60 -1.81 -5.11
C LEU A 32 5.74 -2.73 -5.52
N VAL A 33 6.35 -3.36 -4.53
CA VAL A 33 7.39 -4.38 -4.72
C VAL A 33 6.76 -5.76 -4.68
N ASP A 34 5.79 -5.96 -3.78
CA ASP A 34 5.15 -7.25 -3.59
C ASP A 34 3.77 -7.09 -2.94
N VAL A 35 2.89 -8.06 -3.17
CA VAL A 35 1.59 -8.18 -2.53
C VAL A 35 1.36 -9.64 -2.13
N GLU A 36 1.34 -9.90 -0.82
CA GLU A 36 1.06 -11.23 -0.27
C GLU A 36 -0.37 -11.29 0.29
N SER A 37 -1.07 -12.39 0.00
CA SER A 37 -2.36 -12.72 0.62
C SER A 37 -2.26 -13.96 1.50
N ASN A 38 -2.91 -13.91 2.66
CA ASN A 38 -3.01 -15.05 3.57
C ASN A 38 -4.45 -15.17 4.07
N ILE A 39 -5.11 -16.25 3.66
CA ILE A 39 -6.49 -16.56 4.03
C ILE A 39 -6.48 -17.72 5.01
N LYS A 40 -7.16 -17.53 6.14
CA LYS A 40 -7.36 -18.55 7.16
C LYS A 40 -8.83 -18.60 7.54
N PHE A 41 -9.26 -19.75 8.04
CA PHE A 41 -10.58 -19.93 8.62
C PHE A 41 -10.47 -20.25 10.10
N HIS A 42 -11.23 -19.53 10.91
CA HIS A 42 -11.35 -19.72 12.35
C HIS A 42 -12.47 -20.70 12.64
N GLN A 43 -12.11 -21.92 13.03
CA GLN A 43 -13.10 -22.97 13.31
C GLN A 43 -13.99 -22.67 14.52
N GLY A 44 -13.48 -21.91 15.49
CA GLY A 44 -14.24 -21.59 16.71
C GLY A 44 -15.29 -20.49 16.52
N PHE A 45 -15.05 -19.56 15.60
CA PHE A 45 -15.91 -18.39 15.35
C PHE A 45 -16.73 -18.53 14.05
N GLY A 46 -16.29 -19.40 13.14
CA GLY A 46 -16.92 -19.59 11.83
C GLY A 46 -16.68 -18.42 10.88
N ASP A 47 -15.58 -17.67 11.05
CA ASP A 47 -15.19 -16.56 10.19
C ASP A 47 -13.88 -16.83 9.43
N TYR A 48 -13.77 -16.23 8.24
CA TYR A 48 -12.58 -16.16 7.44
C TYR A 48 -11.78 -14.94 7.87
N GLU A 49 -10.49 -15.13 8.16
CA GLU A 49 -9.53 -14.04 8.34
C GLU A 49 -8.67 -13.93 7.08
N VAL A 50 -8.72 -12.75 6.46
CA VAL A 50 -7.91 -12.42 5.30
C VAL A 50 -6.91 -11.34 5.69
N THR A 51 -5.63 -11.65 5.49
CA THR A 51 -4.53 -10.72 5.65
C THR A 51 -3.93 -10.41 4.29
N LEU A 52 -3.84 -9.12 3.96
CA LEU A 52 -3.08 -8.63 2.82
C LEU A 52 -1.89 -7.81 3.28
N LYS A 53 -0.72 -8.07 2.70
CA LYS A 53 0.50 -7.29 2.91
C LYS A 53 0.97 -6.73 1.59
N ALA A 54 1.05 -5.42 1.51
CA ALA A 54 1.67 -4.72 0.39
C ALA A 54 3.04 -4.19 0.80
N THR A 55 4.08 -4.65 0.13
CA THR A 55 5.45 -4.19 0.37
C THR A 55 5.79 -3.03 -0.57
N LEU A 56 6.23 -1.93 0.02
CA LEU A 56 6.76 -0.76 -0.67
C LEU A 56 8.26 -0.63 -0.35
N PRO A 57 9.05 0.15 -1.11
CA PRO A 57 10.51 0.23 -0.94
C PRO A 57 10.98 0.64 0.47
N LEU A 58 10.14 1.35 1.23
CA LEU A 58 10.50 1.91 2.53
C LEU A 58 9.65 1.37 3.70
N GLN A 59 8.59 0.62 3.42
CA GLN A 59 7.69 0.11 4.46
C GLN A 59 6.75 -0.96 3.90
N THR A 60 6.22 -1.81 4.78
CA THR A 60 5.14 -2.74 4.44
C THR A 60 3.83 -2.25 5.06
N ILE A 61 2.77 -2.22 4.25
CA ILE A 61 1.41 -1.89 4.68
C ILE A 61 0.61 -3.18 4.80
N CYS A 62 0.07 -3.43 5.98
CA CYS A 62 -0.74 -4.61 6.26
C CYS A 62 -2.21 -4.21 6.46
N ALA A 63 -3.13 -5.00 5.92
CA ALA A 63 -4.56 -4.95 6.18
C ALA A 63 -5.04 -6.34 6.60
N VAL A 64 -5.86 -6.41 7.65
CA VAL A 64 -6.48 -7.63 8.14
C VAL A 64 -7.97 -7.38 8.29
N ARG A 65 -8.78 -8.28 7.75
CA ARG A 65 -10.24 -8.28 7.90
C ARG A 65 -10.72 -9.68 8.17
N ASN A 66 -11.83 -9.76 8.89
CA ASN A 66 -12.51 -10.99 9.15
C ASN A 66 -13.99 -10.86 8.83
N ASP A 67 -14.55 -11.88 8.19
CA ASP A 67 -15.98 -11.97 7.92
C ASP A 67 -16.42 -13.43 7.84
N ARG A 68 -17.70 -13.72 8.08
CA ARG A 68 -18.28 -15.05 7.90
C ARG A 68 -18.26 -15.50 6.44
N GLN A 69 -18.32 -14.55 5.50
CA GLN A 69 -18.22 -14.80 4.08
C GLN A 69 -16.84 -14.43 3.57
N LEU A 70 -16.17 -15.38 2.91
CA LEU A 70 -14.81 -15.18 2.38
C LEU A 70 -14.76 -14.01 1.37
N ASP A 71 -15.77 -13.89 0.51
CA ASP A 71 -15.81 -12.85 -0.52
C ASP A 71 -15.96 -11.45 0.06
N GLU A 72 -16.75 -11.29 1.14
CA GLU A 72 -16.85 -10.03 1.86
C GLU A 72 -15.55 -9.70 2.59
N ALA A 73 -14.95 -10.67 3.28
CA ALA A 73 -13.65 -10.48 3.92
C ALA A 73 -12.57 -10.06 2.92
N LEU A 74 -12.60 -10.63 1.70
CA LEU A 74 -11.70 -10.28 0.60
C LEU A 74 -11.94 -8.85 0.11
N SER A 75 -13.18 -8.52 -0.24
CA SER A 75 -13.55 -7.17 -0.70
C SER A 75 -13.13 -6.10 0.30
N ASP A 76 -13.42 -6.33 1.59
CA ASP A 76 -13.10 -5.40 2.66
C ASP A 76 -11.59 -5.23 2.87
N VAL A 77 -10.81 -6.32 2.79
CA VAL A 77 -9.37 -6.22 3.00
C VAL A 77 -8.70 -5.50 1.83
N PHE A 78 -9.15 -5.70 0.59
CA PHE A 78 -8.65 -4.97 -0.58
C PHE A 78 -9.01 -3.49 -0.50
N ALA A 79 -10.25 -3.15 -0.15
CA ALA A 79 -10.66 -1.77 0.06
C ALA A 79 -9.83 -1.08 1.16
N ALA A 80 -9.62 -1.78 2.29
CA ALA A 80 -8.81 -1.27 3.39
C ALA A 80 -7.34 -1.06 2.99
N LEU A 81 -6.75 -2.01 2.25
CA LEU A 81 -5.39 -1.90 1.76
C LEU A 81 -5.24 -0.75 0.76
N HIS A 82 -6.17 -0.65 -0.18
CA HIS A 82 -6.22 0.42 -1.17
C HIS A 82 -6.27 1.79 -0.50
N HIS A 83 -7.16 1.98 0.48
CA HIS A 83 -7.24 3.23 1.23
C HIS A 83 -5.92 3.58 1.95
N LYS A 84 -5.26 2.58 2.58
CA LYS A 84 -3.96 2.80 3.22
C LYS A 84 -2.85 3.17 2.23
N LEU A 85 -2.83 2.54 1.05
CA LEU A 85 -1.87 2.84 -0.01
C LEU A 85 -2.10 4.23 -0.62
N THR A 86 -3.35 4.63 -0.87
CA THR A 86 -3.68 5.98 -1.32
C THR A 86 -3.23 7.03 -0.32
N LYS A 87 -3.54 6.84 0.97
CA LYS A 87 -3.09 7.73 2.04
C LYS A 87 -1.57 7.84 2.10
N TYR A 88 -0.85 6.75 1.84
CA TYR A 88 0.61 6.76 1.75
C TYR A 88 1.11 7.58 0.55
N GLN A 89 0.56 7.37 -0.65
CA GLN A 89 0.91 8.15 -1.83
C GLN A 89 0.66 9.65 -1.63
N ASP A 90 -0.47 10.02 -1.03
CA ASP A 90 -0.81 11.41 -0.75
C ASP A 90 0.16 12.04 0.24
N LYS A 91 0.54 11.32 1.29
CA LYS A 91 1.57 11.77 2.23
C LYS A 91 2.92 11.98 1.52
N GLN A 92 3.29 11.12 0.59
CA GLN A 92 4.52 11.27 -0.20
C GLN A 92 4.44 12.45 -1.18
N ARG A 93 3.27 12.72 -1.77
CA ARG A 93 3.05 13.90 -2.61
C ARG A 93 3.15 15.19 -1.79
N ALA A 94 2.51 15.24 -0.63
CA ALA A 94 2.60 16.38 0.28
C ALA A 94 4.05 16.64 0.71
N LYS A 95 4.79 15.60 1.13
CA LYS A 95 6.22 15.73 1.47
C LYS A 95 7.03 16.31 0.32
N ARG A 96 6.85 15.81 -0.91
CA ARG A 96 7.55 16.34 -2.10
C ARG A 96 7.20 17.79 -2.40
N PHE A 97 5.93 18.16 -2.26
CA PHE A 97 5.48 19.54 -2.44
C PHE A 97 6.14 20.49 -1.44
N TRP A 98 6.18 20.11 -0.15
CA TRP A 98 6.83 20.89 0.90
C TRP A 98 8.34 21.03 0.68
N VAL A 99 9.03 19.93 0.34
CA VAL A 99 10.46 19.96 0.00
C VAL A 99 10.73 20.86 -1.21
N GLY A 100 9.87 20.81 -2.22
CA GLY A 100 9.96 21.71 -3.39
C GLY A 100 9.82 23.18 -3.01
N LYS A 101 8.84 23.52 -2.17
CA LYS A 101 8.67 24.90 -1.65
C LYS A 101 9.87 25.36 -0.85
N LEU A 102 10.44 24.49 -0.02
CA LEU A 102 11.63 24.77 0.79
C LEU A 102 12.87 25.01 -0.08
N LYS A 103 13.07 24.20 -1.14
CA LYS A 103 14.14 24.41 -2.12
C LYS A 103 13.99 25.74 -2.86
N VAL A 104 12.77 26.13 -3.25
CA VAL A 104 12.52 27.43 -3.91
C VAL A 104 12.78 28.59 -2.94
N ALA A 105 12.36 28.48 -1.68
CA ALA A 105 12.62 29.50 -0.68
C ALA A 105 14.12 29.66 -0.39
N LEU A 106 14.86 28.56 -0.21
CA LEU A 106 16.31 28.58 -0.01
C LEU A 106 17.07 29.06 -1.25
N GLY A 107 16.63 28.67 -2.44
CA GLY A 107 17.21 29.14 -3.71
C GLY A 107 17.00 30.64 -3.95
N ARG A 108 15.97 31.25 -3.37
CA ARG A 108 15.76 32.71 -3.36
C ARG A 108 16.58 33.43 -2.29
N LEU A 109 17.01 32.73 -1.24
CA LEU A 109 17.83 33.27 -0.16
C LEU A 109 19.33 33.19 -0.44
N LEU A 110 19.75 32.43 -1.45
CA LEU A 110 21.11 32.50 -1.97
C LEU A 110 21.21 33.70 -2.90
N PRO A 111 21.91 34.79 -2.53
CA PRO A 111 22.11 35.91 -3.44
C PRO A 111 22.92 35.38 -4.62
N THR A 112 22.40 35.62 -5.82
CA THR A 112 23.17 35.52 -7.05
C THR A 112 24.39 36.42 -6.87
N ARG A 113 25.56 35.84 -6.60
CA ARG A 113 26.84 36.53 -6.75
C ARG A 113 26.88 36.98 -8.22
N GLN A 114 26.54 38.23 -8.47
CA GLN A 114 26.84 38.89 -9.73
C GLN A 114 28.35 38.79 -9.90
N SER A 115 28.77 37.94 -10.84
CA SER A 115 30.14 37.86 -11.29
C SER A 115 30.46 39.22 -11.93
N GLY A 116 31.12 40.08 -11.16
CA GLY A 116 31.61 41.36 -11.62
C GLY A 116 32.45 41.16 -12.88
N SER A 117 32.05 41.84 -13.94
CA SER A 117 32.84 42.04 -15.14
C SER A 117 34.20 42.60 -14.76
N ILE A 118 35.27 41.82 -14.94
CA ILE A 118 36.62 42.34 -15.05
C ILE A 118 36.82 42.62 -16.53
N LYS A 119 36.64 43.88 -16.93
CA LYS A 119 37.22 44.41 -18.16
C LYS A 119 38.68 44.74 -17.86
N SER A 120 39.59 44.07 -18.56
CA SER A 120 40.97 44.51 -18.79
C SER A 120 41.17 44.63 -20.29
#